data_AF-A0A391P2D6-F1
#
_entry.id   AF-A0A391P2D6-F1
#
_cell.length_a   1.000
_cell.length_b   1.000
_cell.length_c   1.000
_cell.angle_alpha   90.00
_cell.angle_beta   90.00
_cell.angle_gamma   90.00
#
_symmetry.space_group_name_H-M   'P 1'
#
loop_
_entity.id
_entity.type
_entity.pdbx_description
1 polymer ?
#
loop_
_entity_poly.entity_id
_entity_poly.type
_entity_poly.pdbx_seq_one_letter_code
_entity_poly.pdbx_strand_id
1 'polypeptide(L)'
;MQSPIHEGYEYQDYFTVSIILQLMLKQTDAELIIDRKDFSGDKFDDLKVKTPNGTTEFQIKYSDDENTHKLTKDDFANGNGHDTALCDLFASWKTRKESENDNQIKLCLAWNRPTDDDPIVEFLKPIQE
;
A
#
# COMPACT_ATOMS: atom_id res chain seq x y z
N MET A 1 -26.37 0.03 -2.34
CA MET A 1 -24.99 -0.11 -2.86
C MET A 1 -24.21 1.01 -2.22
N GLN A 2 -23.21 0.69 -1.41
CA GLN A 2 -22.19 1.68 -1.03
C GLN A 2 -21.43 2.08 -2.29
N SER A 3 -20.89 3.30 -2.32
CA SER A 3 -20.07 3.72 -3.46
C SER A 3 -18.69 3.02 -3.39
N PRO A 4 -18.04 2.73 -4.54
CA PRO A 4 -16.73 2.05 -4.58
C PRO A 4 -15.65 2.72 -3.71
N ILE A 5 -15.72 4.03 -3.53
CA ILE A 5 -14.81 4.79 -2.66
C ILE A 5 -14.98 4.37 -1.19
N HIS A 6 -16.21 4.10 -0.75
CA HIS A 6 -16.48 3.66 0.62
C HIS A 6 -15.99 2.23 0.88
N GLU A 7 -15.98 1.36 -0.12
CA GLU A 7 -15.49 -0.01 0.03
C GLU A 7 -13.96 -0.07 0.14
N GLY A 8 -13.24 0.80 -0.57
CA GLY A 8 -11.79 0.95 -0.42
C GLY A 8 -11.38 1.35 1.01
N TYR A 9 -12.08 2.31 1.60
CA TYR A 9 -11.85 2.71 3.00
C TYR A 9 -12.21 1.60 3.99
N GLU A 10 -13.30 0.86 3.75
CA GLU A 10 -13.67 -0.28 4.60
C GLU A 10 -12.59 -1.37 4.58
N TYR A 11 -12.04 -1.68 3.40
CA TYR A 11 -10.93 -2.63 3.28
C TYR A 11 -9.68 -2.16 4.04
N GLN A 12 -9.35 -0.87 3.96
CA GLN A 12 -8.25 -0.27 4.71
C GLN A 12 -8.44 -0.40 6.23
N ASP A 13 -9.67 -0.21 6.72
CA ASP A 13 -10.01 -0.40 8.14
C ASP A 13 -9.78 -1.86 8.55
N TYR A 14 -10.27 -2.84 7.78
CA TYR A 14 -10.04 -4.26 8.08
C TYR A 14 -8.56 -4.63 8.03
N PHE A 15 -7.82 -4.12 7.04
CA PHE A 15 -6.37 -4.33 6.97
C PHE A 15 -5.69 -3.77 8.23
N THR A 16 -6.03 -2.55 8.62
CA THR A 16 -5.49 -1.90 9.82
C THR A 16 -5.79 -2.70 11.10
N VAL A 17 -7.03 -3.15 11.26
CA VAL A 17 -7.43 -4.02 12.38
C VAL A 17 -6.60 -5.32 12.39
N SER A 18 -6.35 -5.92 11.23
CA SER A 18 -5.53 -7.13 11.14
C SER A 18 -4.10 -6.92 11.64
N ILE A 19 -3.51 -5.75 11.37
CA ILE A 19 -2.16 -5.39 11.85
C ILE A 19 -2.17 -5.17 13.36
N ILE A 20 -3.19 -4.47 13.89
CA ILE A 20 -3.37 -4.28 15.34
C ILE A 20 -3.45 -5.62 16.05
N LEU A 21 -4.29 -6.55 15.55
CA LEU A 21 -4.42 -7.89 16.12
C LEU A 21 -3.09 -8.65 16.10
N GLN A 22 -2.32 -8.57 15.01
CA GLN A 22 -0.99 -9.19 14.95
C GLN A 22 -0.02 -8.62 15.99
N LEU A 23 -0.02 -7.29 16.19
CA LEU A 23 0.80 -6.62 17.20
C LEU A 23 0.41 -7.06 18.62
N MET A 24 -0.89 -7.15 18.91
CA MET A 24 -1.40 -7.63 20.19
C MET A 24 -1.01 -9.08 20.46
N LEU A 25 -1.18 -9.97 19.47
CA LEU A 25 -0.81 -11.39 19.59
C LEU A 25 0.68 -11.59 19.84
N LYS A 26 1.52 -10.74 19.24
CA LYS A 26 2.98 -10.75 19.42
C LYS A 26 3.44 -9.90 20.60
N GLN A 27 2.53 -9.25 21.32
CA GLN A 27 2.83 -8.33 22.42
C GLN A 27 3.90 -7.30 22.05
N THR A 28 3.78 -6.73 20.85
CA THR A 28 4.73 -5.75 20.33
C THR A 28 4.19 -4.34 20.55
N ASP A 29 4.91 -3.55 21.34
CA ASP A 29 4.62 -2.11 21.48
C ASP A 29 4.79 -1.40 20.13
N ALA A 30 3.81 -0.60 19.77
CA ALA A 30 3.81 0.13 18.51
C ALA A 30 3.04 1.45 18.60
N GLU A 31 3.51 2.45 17.87
CA GLU A 31 2.74 3.64 17.52
C GLU A 31 2.10 3.44 16.14
N LEU A 32 0.80 3.69 16.06
CA LEU A 32 0.00 3.55 14.85
C LEU A 32 -0.47 4.94 14.41
N ILE A 33 -0.21 5.27 13.14
CA ILE A 33 -0.64 6.51 12.51
C ILE A 33 -1.45 6.11 11.27
N ILE A 34 -2.69 6.58 11.18
CA ILE A 34 -3.68 6.17 10.17
C ILE A 34 -4.11 7.40 9.39
N ASP A 35 -4.23 7.26 8.07
CA ASP A 35 -4.72 8.29 7.13
C ASP A 35 -4.05 9.67 7.34
N ARG A 36 -2.71 9.67 7.40
CA ARG A 36 -1.94 10.87 7.69
C ARG A 36 -0.73 11.00 6.79
N LYS A 37 -0.71 12.11 6.04
CA LYS A 37 0.46 12.58 5.29
C LYS A 37 1.46 13.28 6.21
N ASP A 38 2.74 12.97 6.04
CA ASP A 38 3.81 13.69 6.74
C ASP A 38 4.27 14.95 6.00
N PHE A 39 4.15 14.96 4.67
CA PHE A 39 4.59 16.05 3.81
C PHE A 39 3.75 16.17 2.54
N SER A 40 3.89 17.30 1.84
CA SER A 40 3.24 17.50 0.55
C SER A 40 3.82 16.54 -0.51
N GLY A 41 2.95 15.76 -1.15
CA GLY A 41 3.38 14.74 -2.11
C GLY A 41 3.70 13.38 -1.47
N ASP A 42 3.39 13.19 -0.19
CA ASP A 42 3.38 11.89 0.43
C ASP A 42 2.35 10.96 -0.23
N LYS A 43 2.81 9.75 -0.59
CA LYS A 43 2.07 8.69 -1.26
C LYS A 43 1.90 7.44 -0.39
N PHE A 44 2.26 7.50 0.90
CA PHE A 44 2.19 6.38 1.82
C PHE A 44 1.52 6.79 3.14
N ASP A 45 0.26 7.20 3.05
CA ASP A 45 -0.49 7.80 4.15
C ASP A 45 -1.52 6.89 4.82
N ASP A 46 -1.84 5.74 4.20
CA ASP A 46 -2.93 4.89 4.67
C ASP A 46 -2.67 4.32 6.08
N LEU A 47 -1.48 3.75 6.31
CA LEU A 47 -1.09 3.21 7.61
C LEU A 47 0.43 3.22 7.80
N LYS A 48 0.86 3.80 8.92
CA LYS A 48 2.24 3.72 9.42
C LYS A 48 2.28 3.05 10.79
N VAL A 49 3.20 2.09 10.92
CA VAL A 49 3.45 1.35 12.15
C VAL A 49 4.90 1.55 12.57
N LYS A 50 5.10 2.20 13.71
CA LYS A 50 6.42 2.40 14.31
C LYS A 50 6.59 1.44 15.47
N THR A 51 7.64 0.63 15.42
CA THR A 51 8.00 -0.33 16.48
C THR A 51 9.43 -0.06 16.95
N PRO A 52 9.88 -0.65 18.07
CA PRO A 52 11.29 -0.58 18.46
C PRO A 52 12.27 -1.12 17.42
N ASN A 53 11.81 -1.98 16.50
CA ASN A 53 12.64 -2.60 15.46
C ASN A 53 12.63 -1.84 14.12
N GLY A 54 11.94 -0.71 14.04
CA GLY A 54 11.83 0.10 12.83
C GLY A 54 10.39 0.43 12.46
N THR A 55 10.26 1.11 11.32
CA THR A 55 8.97 1.62 10.81
C THR A 55 8.55 0.86 9.56
N THR A 56 7.27 0.50 9.49
CA THR A 56 6.66 -0.02 8.26
C THR A 56 5.50 0.88 7.85
N GLU A 57 5.49 1.28 6.58
CA GLU A 57 4.42 2.05 5.96
C GLU A 57 3.71 1.23 4.90
N PHE A 58 2.40 1.34 4.87
CA PHE A 58 1.53 0.62 3.96
C PHE A 58 0.76 1.65 3.13
N GLN A 59 0.81 1.48 1.81
CA GLN A 59 -0.18 2.04 0.89
C GLN A 59 -1.03 0.89 0.38
N ILE A 60 -2.34 1.01 0.51
CA ILE A 60 -3.33 -0.02 0.26
C ILE A 60 -4.22 0.44 -0.90
N LYS A 61 -4.44 -0.45 -1.86
CA LYS A 61 -5.42 -0.24 -2.93
C LYS A 61 -6.29 -1.48 -3.04
N TYR A 62 -7.58 -1.26 -3.16
CA TYR A 62 -8.59 -2.31 -3.24
C TYR A 62 -9.44 -2.11 -4.49
N SER A 63 -9.90 -3.22 -5.06
CA SER A 63 -10.96 -3.23 -6.06
C SER A 63 -11.96 -4.31 -5.66
N ASP A 64 -13.23 -3.96 -5.71
CA ASP A 64 -14.33 -4.88 -5.48
C ASP A 64 -14.59 -5.82 -6.68
N ASP A 65 -15.53 -6.74 -6.49
CA ASP A 65 -15.99 -7.70 -7.51
C ASP A 65 -16.79 -7.04 -8.65
N GLU A 66 -17.16 -5.75 -8.53
CA GLU A 66 -17.85 -5.01 -9.61
C GLU A 66 -16.85 -4.35 -10.55
N ASN A 67 -15.81 -3.71 -10.00
CA ASN A 67 -14.74 -3.04 -10.73
C ASN A 67 -13.68 -4.04 -11.22
N THR A 68 -13.42 -5.11 -10.46
CA THR A 68 -12.53 -6.23 -10.80
C THR A 68 -11.15 -5.83 -11.33
N HIS A 69 -10.61 -4.68 -10.90
CA HIS A 69 -9.40 -4.10 -11.45
C HIS A 69 -8.25 -5.12 -11.41
N LYS A 70 -7.59 -5.25 -12.55
CA LYS A 70 -6.40 -6.11 -12.71
C LYS A 70 -5.19 -5.21 -12.68
N LEU A 71 -4.15 -5.63 -11.98
CA LEU A 71 -2.88 -4.93 -12.05
C LEU A 71 -2.38 -4.91 -13.51
N THR A 72 -2.04 -3.73 -14.00
CA THR A 72 -1.46 -3.51 -15.32
C THR A 72 -0.11 -2.83 -15.23
N LYS A 73 0.65 -2.86 -16.32
CA LYS A 73 1.87 -2.03 -16.42
C LYS A 73 1.58 -0.54 -16.25
N ASP A 74 0.44 -0.06 -16.77
CA ASP A 74 0.12 1.36 -16.77
C ASP A 74 -0.11 1.91 -15.36
N ASP A 75 -0.66 1.09 -14.44
CA ASP A 75 -0.79 1.45 -13.02
C ASP A 75 0.54 1.86 -12.40
N PHE A 76 1.66 1.26 -12.83
CA PHE A 76 2.99 1.61 -12.37
C PHE A 76 3.73 2.61 -13.27
N ALA A 77 3.37 2.72 -14.55
CA ALA A 77 4.00 3.66 -15.47
C ALA A 77 3.49 5.09 -15.27
N ASN A 78 2.18 5.26 -15.04
CA ASN A 78 1.53 6.58 -14.97
C ASN A 78 0.51 6.69 -13.82
N GLY A 79 0.40 5.66 -12.98
CA GLY A 79 -0.51 5.65 -11.83
C GLY A 79 -1.94 5.26 -12.20
N ASN A 80 -2.34 5.44 -13.46
CA ASN A 80 -3.65 5.10 -14.00
C ASN A 80 -4.83 5.59 -13.14
N GLY A 81 -4.69 6.76 -12.50
CA GLY A 81 -5.69 7.31 -11.58
C GLY A 81 -5.71 6.70 -10.17
N HIS A 82 -4.82 5.75 -9.87
CA HIS A 82 -4.71 5.06 -8.58
C HIS A 82 -3.56 5.57 -7.70
N ASP A 83 -2.82 6.59 -8.14
CA ASP A 83 -1.64 7.15 -7.44
C ASP A 83 -0.48 6.15 -7.24
N THR A 84 -0.40 5.11 -8.07
CA THR A 84 0.60 4.03 -7.97
C THR A 84 1.80 4.20 -8.92
N ALA A 85 1.96 5.35 -9.57
CA ALA A 85 3.06 5.59 -10.50
C ALA A 85 4.40 5.41 -9.79
N LEU A 86 5.28 4.53 -10.30
CA LEU A 86 6.55 4.21 -9.64
C LEU A 86 7.45 5.43 -9.49
N CYS A 87 7.41 6.38 -10.42
CA CYS A 87 8.15 7.64 -10.29
C CYS A 87 7.71 8.44 -9.06
N ASP A 88 6.41 8.50 -8.79
CA ASP A 88 5.84 9.26 -7.68
C ASP A 88 6.07 8.54 -6.35
N LEU A 89 5.87 7.23 -6.33
CA LEU A 89 6.18 6.38 -5.18
C LEU A 89 7.67 6.48 -4.82
N PHE A 90 8.55 6.46 -5.82
CA PHE A 90 9.99 6.61 -5.61
C PHE A 90 10.36 8.01 -5.10
N ALA A 91 9.76 9.06 -5.66
CA ALA A 91 10.00 10.43 -5.21
C ALA A 91 9.56 10.61 -3.74
N SER A 92 8.38 10.11 -3.38
CA SER A 92 7.87 10.13 -2.00
C SER A 92 8.79 9.36 -1.05
N TRP A 93 9.20 8.14 -1.42
CA TRP A 93 10.14 7.34 -0.62
C TRP A 93 11.49 8.05 -0.43
N LYS A 94 12.01 8.69 -1.48
CA LYS A 94 13.30 9.38 -1.43
C LYS A 94 13.26 10.55 -0.43
N THR A 95 12.24 11.39 -0.51
CA THR A 95 12.04 12.49 0.44
C THR A 95 11.90 11.97 1.87
N ARG A 96 11.20 10.86 2.06
CA ARG A 96 11.04 10.24 3.38
C ARG A 96 12.35 9.68 3.94
N LYS A 97 13.14 8.98 3.13
CA LYS A 97 14.44 8.42 3.55
C LYS A 97 15.43 9.50 4.01
N GLU A 98 15.35 10.71 3.46
CA GLU A 98 16.17 11.83 3.91
C GLU A 98 15.80 12.30 5.33
N SER A 99 14.62 11.92 5.84
CA SER A 99 14.10 12.32 7.16
C SER A 99 14.12 11.23 8.23
N GLU A 100 14.05 9.94 7.87
CA GLU A 100 13.98 8.81 8.80
C GLU A 100 14.94 7.67 8.37
N ASN A 101 15.64 7.06 9.33
CA ASN A 101 16.44 5.85 9.10
C ASN A 101 15.56 4.61 9.32
N ASP A 102 15.69 3.60 8.45
CA ASP A 102 15.08 2.25 8.58
C ASP A 102 13.55 2.14 8.39
N ASN A 103 13.04 2.71 7.27
CA ASN A 103 11.64 2.52 6.85
C ASN A 103 11.50 1.44 5.78
N GLN A 104 10.60 0.49 6.02
CA GLN A 104 10.07 -0.42 5.01
C GLN A 104 8.77 0.16 4.43
N ILE A 105 8.67 0.23 3.11
CA ILE A 105 7.45 0.64 2.42
C ILE A 105 6.83 -0.57 1.72
N LYS A 106 5.52 -0.73 1.88
CA LYS A 106 4.73 -1.81 1.29
C LYS A 106 3.56 -1.24 0.50
N LEU A 107 3.55 -1.51 -0.80
CA LEU A 107 2.38 -1.30 -1.64
C LEU A 107 1.54 -2.59 -1.64
N CYS A 108 0.35 -2.53 -1.09
CA CYS A 108 -0.57 -3.65 -0.90
C CYS A 108 -1.74 -3.53 -1.87
N LEU A 109 -1.73 -4.34 -2.93
CA LEU A 109 -2.74 -4.31 -3.98
C LEU A 109 -3.67 -5.51 -3.80
N ALA A 110 -4.87 -5.27 -3.28
CA ALA A 110 -5.98 -6.22 -3.28
C ALA A 110 -6.72 -6.12 -4.62
N TRP A 111 -5.98 -6.40 -5.69
CA TRP A 111 -6.45 -6.37 -7.08
C TRP A 111 -6.32 -7.76 -7.70
N ASN A 112 -7.00 -7.95 -8.82
CA ASN A 112 -6.87 -9.18 -9.59
C ASN A 112 -5.48 -9.29 -10.23
N ARG A 113 -5.06 -10.54 -10.48
CA ARG A 113 -3.82 -10.81 -11.19
C ARG A 113 -3.83 -10.16 -12.59
N PRO A 114 -2.67 -9.69 -13.08
CA PRO A 114 -2.53 -9.26 -14.46
C PRO A 114 -2.94 -10.38 -15.43
N THR A 115 -3.38 -10.00 -16.62
CA THR A 115 -3.56 -10.95 -17.71
C THR A 115 -2.20 -11.37 -18.28
N ASP A 116 -2.13 -12.55 -18.88
CA ASP A 116 -0.87 -13.11 -19.40
C ASP A 116 -0.22 -12.27 -20.52
N ASP A 117 -1.01 -11.41 -21.17
CA ASP A 117 -0.56 -10.49 -22.22
C ASP A 117 -0.14 -9.10 -21.71
N ASP A 118 -0.39 -8.77 -20.43
CA ASP A 118 0.09 -7.51 -19.86
C ASP A 118 1.61 -7.59 -19.60
N PRO A 119 2.43 -6.65 -20.11
CA PRO A 119 3.88 -6.70 -19.94
C PRO A 119 4.37 -6.69 -18.48
N ILE A 120 3.52 -6.32 -17.51
CA ILE A 120 3.89 -6.35 -16.09
C ILE A 120 4.25 -7.76 -15.62
N VAL A 121 3.69 -8.81 -16.23
CA VAL A 121 3.96 -10.21 -15.85
C VAL A 121 5.43 -10.59 -15.97
N GLU A 122 6.19 -9.95 -16.87
CA GLU A 122 7.63 -10.19 -17.03
C GLU A 122 8.45 -9.74 -15.81
N PHE A 123 7.90 -8.82 -15.02
CA PHE A 123 8.57 -8.21 -13.86
C PHE A 123 8.09 -8.79 -12.53
N LEU A 124 6.90 -9.40 -12.49
CA LEU A 124 6.35 -9.99 -11.30
C LEU A 124 6.88 -11.40 -11.10
N LYS A 125 7.56 -11.62 -9.98
CA LYS A 125 7.98 -12.96 -9.56
C LYS A 125 7.12 -13.40 -8.39
N PRO A 126 6.51 -14.61 -8.44
CA PRO A 126 5.84 -15.13 -7.27
C PRO A 126 6.86 -15.25 -6.14
N ILE A 127 6.42 -14.93 -4.92
CA ILE A 127 7.19 -15.27 -3.72
C ILE A 127 7.25 -16.80 -3.70
N GLN A 128 8.47 -17.36 -3.70
CA GLN A 128 8.66 -18.79 -3.49
C GLN A 128 8.24 -19.11 -2.05
N GLU A 129 7.30 -20.04 -1.87
CA GLU A 129 6.94 -20.59 -0.56
C GLU A 129 8.07 -21.43 0.04
#